data_AF-A0A432XPM4-F1
#
_entry.id   AF-A0A432XPM4-F1
#
_cell.length_a   1.000
_cell.length_b   1.000
_cell.length_c   1.000
_cell.angle_alpha   90.00
_cell.angle_beta   90.00
_cell.angle_gamma   90.00
#
_symmetry.space_group_name_H-M   'P 1'
#
loop_
_entity.id
_entity.type
_entity.pdbx_description
1 polymer ?
#
loop_
_entity_poly.entity_id
_entity_poly.type
_entity_poly.pdbx_seq_one_letter_code
_entity_poly.pdbx_strand_id
1 'polypeptide(L)'
;MKLAGIDLAWTEKNCSGIAFGKLTGNSLTVNHIDCGVFSPNSICSELKNRHIDGVAIDAPLVINNPTGMRECERSIGREFGSKKASCMPSNLSKYPNHPAVNLSEQLLNAGYNHLNIHSKWQVECYPHPAIITIFDLVERLKYKKKKGMRVADQQYGLHKLGKLLKALEISPVLQLHIPSKVALENFAFGSEDRLSGKALKNHEDKLDALVCLYVAGLHATQNTVTHGTIETGYIVTPKCQSYINVNSSEEPWHMAPWAVETAYNYYRAAIETWRVDGKVSMTNAALAIEILLKSFRLTPALNIGDANERYEWKRNSVAGHDLSALYDDLPSPLKDKLVASADLVTLNKYRNHFSQSRYSYEVNARVGYNDDLLKLANLMICRAVKVYLEHGCNDAFIKNFSV
;
A
#
# COMPACT_ATOMS: atom_id res chain seq x y z
N MET A 1 -15.49 20.35 -9.62
CA MET A 1 -14.24 20.48 -10.40
C MET A 1 -13.90 19.13 -11.02
N LYS A 2 -13.57 19.07 -12.31
CA LYS A 2 -13.05 17.87 -12.99
C LYS A 2 -11.53 17.86 -12.87
N LEU A 3 -10.97 16.76 -12.36
CA LEU A 3 -9.56 16.65 -12.03
C LEU A 3 -8.92 15.46 -12.73
N ALA A 4 -7.61 15.54 -12.93
CA ALA A 4 -6.78 14.44 -13.41
C ALA A 4 -5.54 14.22 -12.54
N GLY A 5 -5.10 12.97 -12.46
CA GLY A 5 -3.83 12.55 -11.89
C GLY A 5 -3.04 11.75 -12.90
N ILE A 6 -1.74 12.02 -13.04
CA ILE A 6 -0.90 11.40 -14.07
C ILE A 6 0.36 10.80 -13.45
N ASP A 7 0.53 9.49 -13.56
CA ASP A 7 1.85 8.84 -13.40
C ASP A 7 2.52 8.86 -14.78
N LEU A 8 3.39 9.86 -14.99
CA LEU A 8 3.96 10.11 -16.32
C LEU A 8 5.22 9.28 -16.53
N ALA A 9 5.26 8.56 -17.65
CA ALA A 9 6.47 7.91 -18.10
C ALA A 9 7.59 8.94 -18.37
N TRP A 10 8.79 8.62 -17.90
CA TRP A 10 9.99 9.42 -18.15
C TRP A 10 10.48 9.36 -19.60
N THR A 11 9.89 8.48 -20.42
CA THR A 11 10.16 8.34 -21.84
C THR A 11 8.88 8.01 -22.58
N GLU A 12 8.77 8.43 -23.83
CA GLU A 12 7.58 8.19 -24.68
C GLU A 12 7.41 6.72 -25.13
N LYS A 13 8.29 5.81 -24.68
CA LYS A 13 8.21 4.37 -25.00
C LYS A 13 7.48 3.57 -23.93
N ASN A 14 7.34 4.13 -22.73
CA ASN A 14 6.75 3.44 -21.59
C ASN A 14 5.30 3.88 -21.37
N CYS A 15 4.52 3.01 -20.73
CA CYS A 15 3.15 3.35 -20.35
C CYS A 15 3.15 4.45 -19.27
N SER A 16 2.17 5.34 -19.35
CA SER A 16 1.75 6.25 -18.29
C SER A 16 0.37 5.85 -17.80
N GLY A 17 0.07 6.12 -16.53
CA GLY A 17 -1.27 6.01 -15.96
C GLY A 17 -1.95 7.38 -15.91
N ILE A 18 -3.24 7.45 -16.22
CA ILE A 18 -4.04 8.68 -16.09
C ILE A 18 -5.34 8.34 -15.38
N ALA A 19 -5.59 8.94 -14.22
CA ALA A 19 -6.84 8.82 -13.50
C ALA A 19 -7.64 10.12 -13.61
N PHE A 20 -8.92 10.01 -13.92
CA PHE A 20 -9.85 11.13 -14.02
C PHE A 20 -10.91 11.04 -12.94
N GLY A 21 -11.24 12.17 -12.33
CA GLY A 21 -12.26 12.24 -11.30
C GLY A 21 -13.03 13.55 -11.27
N LYS A 22 -14.09 13.57 -10.47
CA LYS A 22 -14.89 14.76 -10.18
C LYS A 22 -14.89 15.02 -8.68
N LEU A 23 -14.41 16.20 -8.32
CA LEU A 23 -14.52 16.75 -6.97
C LEU A 23 -15.85 17.50 -6.82
N THR A 24 -16.65 17.10 -5.83
CA THR A 24 -17.90 17.75 -5.42
C THR A 24 -17.90 17.90 -3.90
N GLY A 25 -17.90 19.13 -3.40
CA GLY A 25 -17.68 19.39 -1.97
C GLY A 25 -16.35 18.79 -1.53
N ASN A 26 -16.39 17.90 -0.54
CA ASN A 26 -15.22 17.21 -0.01
C ASN A 26 -15.13 15.73 -0.44
N SER A 27 -15.73 15.39 -1.58
CA SER A 27 -15.74 14.04 -2.14
C SER A 27 -15.18 14.03 -3.55
N LEU A 28 -14.15 13.22 -3.76
CA LEU A 28 -13.52 12.97 -5.04
C LEU A 28 -13.97 11.60 -5.56
N THR A 29 -14.82 11.62 -6.59
CA THR A 29 -15.26 10.39 -7.26
C THR A 29 -14.38 10.10 -8.47
N VAL A 30 -13.86 8.89 -8.57
CA VAL A 30 -13.11 8.41 -9.74
C VAL A 30 -14.09 8.05 -10.86
N ASN A 31 -13.85 8.59 -12.05
CA ASN A 31 -14.71 8.38 -13.22
C ASN A 31 -14.11 7.38 -14.20
N HIS A 32 -12.80 7.48 -14.45
CA HIS A 32 -12.12 6.74 -15.50
C HIS A 32 -10.63 6.59 -15.20
N ILE A 33 -10.02 5.52 -15.69
CA ILE A 33 -8.57 5.32 -15.62
C ILE A 33 -8.08 4.79 -16.96
N ASP A 34 -7.07 5.47 -17.49
CA ASP A 34 -6.34 5.08 -18.69
C ASP A 34 -4.94 4.59 -18.32
N CYS A 35 -4.42 3.63 -19.08
CA CYS A 35 -3.03 3.20 -18.99
C CYS A 35 -2.53 2.78 -20.36
N GLY A 36 -1.47 3.41 -20.82
CA GLY A 36 -0.95 3.20 -22.16
C GLY A 36 0.22 4.11 -22.47
N VAL A 37 0.78 3.96 -23.66
CA VAL A 37 1.83 4.85 -24.15
C VAL A 37 1.17 6.12 -24.68
N PHE A 38 1.47 7.25 -24.05
CA PHE A 38 0.90 8.55 -24.39
C PHE A 38 2.01 9.56 -24.65
N SER A 39 1.85 10.37 -25.69
CA SER A 39 2.73 11.52 -25.91
C SER A 39 2.21 12.74 -25.13
N PRO A 40 3.07 13.73 -24.83
CA PRO A 40 2.64 15.00 -24.26
C PRO A 40 1.44 15.62 -25.01
N ASN A 41 1.46 15.58 -26.35
CA ASN A 41 0.37 16.10 -27.20
C ASN A 41 -0.96 15.36 -26.99
N SER A 42 -0.92 14.01 -26.92
CA SER A 42 -2.15 13.23 -26.73
C SER A 42 -2.73 13.46 -25.34
N ILE A 43 -1.89 13.59 -24.32
CA ILE A 43 -2.33 13.90 -22.95
C ILE A 43 -2.98 15.29 -22.90
N CYS A 44 -2.30 16.32 -23.42
CA CYS A 44 -2.85 17.69 -23.41
C CYS A 44 -4.19 17.77 -24.16
N SER A 45 -4.31 17.07 -25.30
CA SER A 45 -5.55 17.00 -26.07
C SER A 45 -6.68 16.31 -25.30
N GLU A 46 -6.38 15.19 -24.64
CA GLU A 46 -7.36 14.46 -23.83
C GLU A 46 -7.87 15.28 -22.63
N LEU A 47 -6.97 15.99 -21.94
CA LEU A 47 -7.33 16.89 -20.85
C LEU A 47 -8.25 18.03 -21.32
N LYS A 48 -7.99 18.59 -22.52
CA LYS A 48 -8.87 19.58 -23.15
C LYS A 48 -10.24 19.01 -23.49
N ASN A 49 -10.29 17.86 -24.16
CA ASN A 49 -11.51 17.20 -24.61
C ASN A 49 -12.42 16.82 -23.43
N ARG A 50 -11.85 16.42 -22.30
CA ARG A 50 -12.60 16.10 -21.08
C ARG A 50 -12.99 17.32 -20.25
N HIS A 51 -12.51 18.51 -20.63
CA HIS A 51 -12.64 19.76 -19.88
C HIS A 51 -12.12 19.61 -18.45
N ILE A 52 -10.88 19.15 -18.30
CA ILE A 52 -10.22 19.08 -16.99
C ILE A 52 -9.90 20.48 -16.49
N ASP A 53 -10.18 20.72 -15.21
CA ASP A 53 -9.91 21.99 -14.53
C ASP A 53 -8.52 21.97 -13.89
N GLY A 54 -8.08 20.82 -13.37
CA GLY A 54 -6.83 20.72 -12.62
C GLY A 54 -6.15 19.37 -12.79
N VAL A 55 -4.81 19.36 -12.85
CA VAL A 55 -4.02 18.14 -13.01
C VAL A 55 -2.81 18.10 -12.08
N ALA A 56 -2.60 16.96 -11.41
CA ALA A 56 -1.37 16.65 -10.68
C ALA A 56 -0.57 15.57 -11.43
N ILE A 57 0.73 15.78 -11.56
CA ILE A 57 1.61 14.97 -12.44
C ILE A 57 2.82 14.48 -11.62
N ASP A 58 3.06 13.17 -11.58
CA ASP A 58 4.30 12.56 -11.04
C ASP A 58 5.45 12.68 -12.04
N ALA A 59 5.93 13.91 -12.23
CA ALA A 59 7.14 14.19 -13.00
C ALA A 59 7.59 15.66 -12.84
N PRO A 60 8.89 15.96 -13.05
CA PRO A 60 9.40 17.31 -13.00
C PRO A 60 8.79 18.21 -14.10
N LEU A 61 7.99 19.21 -13.70
CA LEU A 61 7.34 20.13 -14.66
C LEU A 61 8.23 21.28 -15.08
N VAL A 62 9.16 21.68 -14.21
CA VAL A 62 10.15 22.72 -14.47
C VAL A 62 11.54 22.18 -14.12
N ILE A 63 12.43 22.20 -15.12
CA ILE A 63 13.85 21.85 -15.01
C ILE A 63 14.67 22.93 -15.70
N ASN A 64 15.40 23.74 -14.94
CA ASN A 64 16.27 24.79 -15.49
C ASN A 64 17.72 24.70 -15.00
N ASN A 65 17.99 23.88 -13.98
CA ASN A 65 19.33 23.70 -13.46
C ASN A 65 20.17 22.80 -14.39
N PRO A 66 21.42 23.18 -14.71
CA PRO A 66 22.30 22.37 -15.55
C PRO A 66 22.60 20.99 -14.95
N THR A 67 22.94 20.96 -13.66
CA THR A 67 23.33 19.76 -12.91
C THR A 67 22.76 19.78 -11.48
N GLY A 68 22.96 18.70 -10.72
CA GLY A 68 22.52 18.62 -9.33
C GLY A 68 21.01 18.43 -9.14
N MET A 69 20.54 18.65 -7.91
CA MET A 69 19.13 18.64 -7.52
C MET A 69 18.54 20.04 -7.53
N ARG A 70 17.27 20.15 -7.93
CA ARG A 70 16.44 21.37 -7.76
C ARG A 70 16.24 21.64 -6.25
N GLU A 71 15.95 22.89 -5.88
CA GLU A 71 15.74 23.20 -4.45
C GLU A 71 14.50 22.50 -3.87
N CYS A 72 13.44 22.33 -4.67
CA CYS A 72 12.27 21.54 -4.28
C CYS A 72 12.65 20.09 -3.91
N GLU A 73 13.52 19.45 -4.71
CA GLU A 73 14.01 18.09 -4.47
C GLU A 73 14.89 18.01 -3.21
N ARG A 74 15.71 19.02 -2.96
CA ARG A 74 16.50 19.13 -1.72
C ARG A 74 15.60 19.28 -0.50
N SER A 75 14.55 20.11 -0.61
CA SER A 75 13.55 20.28 0.44
C SER A 75 12.85 18.96 0.77
N ILE A 76 12.40 18.22 -0.24
CA ILE A 76 11.83 16.88 -0.05
C ILE A 76 12.87 15.95 0.60
N GLY A 77 14.13 16.01 0.16
CA GLY A 77 15.21 15.20 0.74
C GLY A 77 15.43 15.46 2.23
N ARG A 78 15.33 16.72 2.68
CA ARG A 78 15.44 17.10 4.10
C ARG A 78 14.28 16.54 4.93
N GLU A 79 13.05 16.58 4.40
CA GLU A 79 11.85 16.17 5.14
C GLU A 79 11.58 14.66 5.10
N PHE A 80 11.79 14.02 3.94
CA PHE A 80 11.40 12.64 3.69
C PHE A 80 12.59 11.67 3.51
N GLY A 81 13.84 12.16 3.60
CA GLY A 81 15.04 11.35 3.39
C GLY A 81 15.22 10.23 4.41
N SER A 82 14.98 10.51 5.70
CA SER A 82 14.99 9.50 6.77
C SER A 82 13.92 8.42 6.55
N LYS A 83 12.79 8.79 5.92
CA LYS A 83 11.69 7.90 5.51
C LYS A 83 11.95 7.20 4.18
N LYS A 84 13.18 7.31 3.65
CA LYS A 84 13.64 6.72 2.39
C LYS A 84 12.86 7.21 1.17
N ALA A 85 12.34 8.44 1.18
CA ALA A 85 11.54 9.02 0.09
C ALA A 85 12.14 10.33 -0.47
N SER A 86 13.47 10.41 -0.57
CA SER A 86 14.14 11.49 -1.31
C SER A 86 13.92 11.39 -2.82
N CYS A 87 13.85 12.53 -3.48
CA CYS A 87 13.85 12.63 -4.93
C CYS A 87 15.18 12.17 -5.55
N MET A 88 15.10 11.68 -6.79
CA MET A 88 16.26 11.63 -7.66
C MET A 88 16.48 13.01 -8.30
N PRO A 89 17.73 13.43 -8.58
CA PRO A 89 17.98 14.74 -9.19
C PRO A 89 17.43 14.83 -10.62
N SER A 90 16.60 15.83 -10.89
CA SER A 90 16.16 16.22 -12.24
C SER A 90 16.94 17.45 -12.69
N ASN A 91 17.66 17.35 -13.81
CA ASN A 91 18.48 18.43 -14.35
C ASN A 91 18.71 18.24 -15.85
N LEU A 92 19.15 19.31 -16.52
CA LEU A 92 19.33 19.33 -17.98
C LEU A 92 20.43 18.40 -18.46
N SER A 93 21.47 18.11 -17.66
CA SER A 93 22.52 17.17 -18.06
C SER A 93 22.03 15.72 -18.16
N LYS A 94 21.00 15.35 -17.38
CA LYS A 94 20.39 14.02 -17.40
C LYS A 94 19.15 13.94 -18.28
N TYR A 95 18.34 15.01 -18.28
CA TYR A 95 17.02 15.04 -18.90
C TYR A 95 16.81 16.36 -19.66
N PRO A 96 17.56 16.61 -20.76
CA PRO A 96 17.50 17.88 -21.49
C PRO A 96 16.14 18.14 -22.15
N ASN A 97 15.42 17.08 -22.52
CA ASN A 97 14.12 17.13 -23.20
C ASN A 97 13.10 16.27 -22.46
N HIS A 98 12.90 16.51 -21.16
CA HIS A 98 12.01 15.68 -20.35
C HIS A 98 10.55 15.79 -20.83
N PRO A 99 9.82 14.68 -21.10
CA PRO A 99 8.44 14.72 -21.62
C PRO A 99 7.47 15.54 -20.75
N ALA A 100 7.68 15.55 -19.43
CA ALA A 100 6.86 16.33 -18.52
C ALA A 100 7.02 17.84 -18.65
N VAL A 101 8.23 18.32 -18.98
CA VAL A 101 8.48 19.76 -19.22
C VAL A 101 7.76 20.19 -20.48
N ASN A 102 7.86 19.38 -21.54
CA ASN A 102 7.13 19.60 -22.79
C ASN A 102 5.60 19.58 -22.58
N LEU A 103 5.07 18.59 -21.84
CA LEU A 103 3.66 18.55 -21.47
C LEU A 103 3.24 19.80 -20.67
N SER A 104 4.06 20.22 -19.72
CA SER A 104 3.82 21.39 -18.87
C SER A 104 3.69 22.67 -19.70
N GLU A 105 4.60 22.89 -20.66
CA GLU A 105 4.55 24.03 -21.58
C GLU A 105 3.27 24.03 -22.44
N GLN A 106 2.88 22.87 -22.96
CA GLN A 106 1.63 22.74 -23.73
C GLN A 106 0.39 23.01 -22.87
N LEU A 107 0.40 22.56 -21.62
CA LEU A 107 -0.66 22.81 -20.66
C LEU A 107 -0.72 24.31 -20.31
N LEU A 108 0.41 24.96 -20.12
CA LEU A 108 0.47 26.41 -19.88
C LEU A 108 -0.12 27.19 -21.07
N ASN A 109 0.27 26.85 -22.29
CA ASN A 109 -0.31 27.42 -23.52
C ASN A 109 -1.81 27.14 -23.67
N ALA A 110 -2.32 26.09 -23.01
CA ALA A 110 -3.74 25.75 -22.94
C ALA A 110 -4.49 26.40 -21.75
N GLY A 111 -3.82 27.26 -20.99
CA GLY A 111 -4.37 27.99 -19.85
C GLY A 111 -4.27 27.27 -18.50
N TYR A 112 -3.59 26.12 -18.42
CA TYR A 112 -3.33 25.44 -17.14
C TYR A 112 -2.12 26.07 -16.45
N ASN A 113 -2.39 27.06 -15.61
CA ASN A 113 -1.35 27.80 -14.88
C ASN A 113 -0.76 26.96 -13.75
N HIS A 114 0.51 27.17 -13.43
CA HIS A 114 1.13 26.52 -12.28
C HIS A 114 0.47 26.97 -10.96
N LEU A 115 0.12 26.03 -10.08
CA LEU A 115 -0.40 26.24 -8.70
C LEU A 115 -1.72 27.03 -8.55
N ASN A 116 -2.23 27.68 -9.60
CA ASN A 116 -3.33 28.64 -9.49
C ASN A 116 -4.72 27.96 -9.55
N ILE A 117 -5.27 27.61 -8.39
CA ILE A 117 -6.58 26.96 -8.26
C ILE A 117 -7.78 27.78 -8.75
N HIS A 118 -7.62 29.07 -9.03
CA HIS A 118 -8.69 29.95 -9.52
C HIS A 118 -8.85 29.93 -11.05
N SER A 119 -7.92 29.30 -11.76
CA SER A 119 -8.00 29.04 -13.20
C SER A 119 -7.89 27.54 -13.46
N LYS A 120 -7.76 27.14 -14.74
CA LYS A 120 -7.20 25.82 -15.00
C LYS A 120 -5.78 25.75 -14.41
N TRP A 121 -5.38 24.61 -13.88
CA TRP A 121 -4.09 24.50 -13.21
C TRP A 121 -3.36 23.17 -13.38
N GLN A 122 -2.05 23.22 -13.17
CA GLN A 122 -1.17 22.05 -13.12
C GLN A 122 -0.24 22.10 -11.92
N VAL A 123 0.06 20.94 -11.34
CA VAL A 123 1.04 20.79 -10.26
C VAL A 123 1.92 19.56 -10.43
N GLU A 124 3.19 19.72 -10.09
CA GLU A 124 4.12 18.61 -9.90
C GLU A 124 3.82 17.97 -8.55
N CYS A 125 3.59 16.67 -8.51
CA CYS A 125 3.41 15.91 -7.27
C CYS A 125 4.44 14.78 -7.18
N TYR A 126 4.61 14.23 -5.98
CA TYR A 126 5.50 13.10 -5.76
C TYR A 126 4.81 12.03 -4.89
N PRO A 127 4.40 10.88 -5.46
CA PRO A 127 3.59 9.88 -4.77
C PRO A 127 4.21 9.32 -3.48
N HIS A 128 5.53 9.15 -3.39
CA HIS A 128 6.15 8.57 -2.20
C HIS A 128 5.94 9.43 -0.93
N PRO A 129 6.31 10.73 -0.91
CA PRO A 129 5.91 11.64 0.18
C PRO A 129 4.41 11.71 0.39
N ALA A 130 3.61 11.74 -0.68
CA ALA A 130 2.16 11.83 -0.54
C ALA A 130 1.57 10.63 0.22
N ILE A 131 1.94 9.40 -0.17
CA ILE A 131 1.51 8.15 0.50
C ILE A 131 1.98 8.13 1.96
N ILE A 132 3.22 8.57 2.22
CA ILE A 132 3.73 8.65 3.60
C ILE A 132 2.87 9.59 4.45
N THR A 133 2.59 10.81 3.96
CA THR A 133 1.86 11.82 4.72
C THR A 133 0.39 11.46 4.89
N ILE A 134 -0.27 10.95 3.85
CA ILE A 134 -1.70 10.60 3.90
C ILE A 134 -1.96 9.46 4.88
N PHE A 135 -1.10 8.44 4.89
CA PHE A 135 -1.32 7.21 5.67
C PHE A 135 -0.43 7.10 6.91
N ASP A 136 0.26 8.18 7.28
CA ASP A 136 1.21 8.25 8.40
C ASP A 136 2.20 7.08 8.43
N LEU A 137 2.82 6.78 7.28
CA LEU A 137 3.76 5.66 7.19
C LEU A 137 5.13 6.05 7.77
N VAL A 138 5.73 5.10 8.50
CA VAL A 138 7.09 5.25 9.06
C VAL A 138 8.13 5.45 7.96
N GLU A 139 7.99 4.76 6.82
CA GLU A 139 8.85 4.91 5.65
C GLU A 139 8.08 4.68 4.35
N ARG A 140 8.73 4.91 3.19
CA ARG A 140 8.12 4.65 1.87
C ARG A 140 7.49 3.25 1.79
N LEU A 141 6.27 3.19 1.24
CA LEU A 141 5.68 1.93 0.86
C LEU A 141 6.47 1.31 -0.31
N LYS A 142 6.86 0.04 -0.18
CA LYS A 142 7.62 -0.68 -1.20
C LYS A 142 6.67 -1.34 -2.21
N TYR A 143 6.17 -0.57 -3.17
CA TYR A 143 5.29 -1.07 -4.24
C TYR A 143 5.87 -0.84 -5.65
N LYS A 144 6.67 0.20 -5.87
CA LYS A 144 7.36 0.43 -7.15
C LYS A 144 8.48 -0.59 -7.38
N LYS A 145 8.50 -1.24 -8.56
CA LYS A 145 9.54 -2.23 -8.91
C LYS A 145 10.95 -1.66 -8.79
N LYS A 146 11.85 -2.40 -8.12
CA LYS A 146 13.30 -2.11 -8.08
C LYS A 146 14.12 -3.31 -8.54
N LYS A 147 15.35 -3.05 -9.02
CA LYS A 147 16.31 -4.12 -9.35
C LYS A 147 16.51 -5.02 -8.13
N GLY A 148 16.38 -6.34 -8.31
CA GLY A 148 16.48 -7.34 -7.25
C GLY A 148 15.23 -7.51 -6.36
N MET A 149 14.18 -6.70 -6.53
CA MET A 149 12.93 -6.87 -5.79
C MET A 149 12.16 -8.10 -6.30
N ARG A 150 11.68 -8.98 -5.41
CA ARG A 150 10.86 -10.14 -5.80
C ARG A 150 9.50 -9.67 -6.32
N VAL A 151 8.91 -10.40 -7.27
CA VAL A 151 7.56 -10.10 -7.80
C VAL A 151 6.54 -10.10 -6.66
N ALA A 152 6.60 -11.09 -5.77
CA ALA A 152 5.73 -11.18 -4.59
C ALA A 152 5.80 -9.96 -3.66
N ASP A 153 6.99 -9.34 -3.50
CA ASP A 153 7.12 -8.13 -2.68
C ASP A 153 6.42 -6.93 -3.35
N GLN A 154 6.46 -6.87 -4.69
CA GLN A 154 5.81 -5.80 -5.46
C GLN A 154 4.29 -5.96 -5.43
N GLN A 155 3.79 -7.19 -5.68
CA GLN A 155 2.37 -7.54 -5.58
C GLN A 155 1.79 -7.14 -4.23
N TYR A 156 2.51 -7.42 -3.15
CA TYR A 156 2.09 -6.99 -1.81
C TYR A 156 2.07 -5.49 -1.61
N GLY A 157 3.11 -4.78 -2.04
CA GLY A 157 3.15 -3.34 -1.93
C GLY A 157 1.95 -2.70 -2.62
N LEU A 158 1.60 -3.21 -3.80
CA LEU A 158 0.43 -2.78 -4.57
C LEU A 158 -0.89 -3.14 -3.88
N HIS A 159 -1.01 -4.35 -3.35
CA HIS A 159 -2.15 -4.76 -2.53
C HIS A 159 -2.36 -3.83 -1.33
N LYS A 160 -1.28 -3.54 -0.59
CA LYS A 160 -1.30 -2.64 0.56
C LYS A 160 -1.67 -1.21 0.15
N LEU A 161 -1.13 -0.71 -0.96
CA LEU A 161 -1.51 0.60 -1.51
C LEU A 161 -3.00 0.63 -1.86
N GLY A 162 -3.54 -0.42 -2.47
CA GLY A 162 -4.96 -0.56 -2.77
C GLY A 162 -5.84 -0.53 -1.52
N LYS A 163 -5.48 -1.27 -0.46
CA LYS A 163 -6.20 -1.22 0.84
C LYS A 163 -6.17 0.19 1.45
N LEU A 164 -5.01 0.84 1.44
CA LEU A 164 -4.85 2.20 1.97
C LEU A 164 -5.72 3.20 1.19
N LEU A 165 -5.71 3.15 -0.14
CA LEU A 165 -6.56 4.02 -0.97
C LEU A 165 -8.05 3.78 -0.72
N LYS A 166 -8.49 2.53 -0.53
CA LYS A 166 -9.90 2.25 -0.17
C LYS A 166 -10.29 2.84 1.19
N ALA A 167 -9.37 2.87 2.15
CA ALA A 167 -9.64 3.46 3.47
C ALA A 167 -9.94 4.97 3.41
N LEU A 168 -9.60 5.65 2.32
CA LEU A 168 -9.93 7.06 2.10
C LEU A 168 -11.41 7.31 1.76
N GLU A 169 -12.22 6.27 1.54
CA GLU A 169 -13.67 6.41 1.32
C GLU A 169 -14.35 7.19 2.46
N ILE A 170 -13.87 7.00 3.68
CA ILE A 170 -14.36 7.66 4.90
C ILE A 170 -13.39 8.72 5.44
N SER A 171 -12.49 9.25 4.60
CA SER A 171 -11.52 10.26 5.03
C SER A 171 -12.25 11.51 5.57
N PRO A 172 -11.82 12.06 6.73
CA PRO A 172 -12.34 13.33 7.23
C PRO A 172 -11.83 14.53 6.44
N VAL A 173 -10.75 14.38 5.66
CA VAL A 173 -10.12 15.47 4.90
C VAL A 173 -10.59 15.53 3.47
N LEU A 174 -10.66 14.40 2.76
CA LEU A 174 -11.14 14.33 1.38
C LEU A 174 -11.57 12.88 1.09
N GLN A 175 -12.86 12.64 0.91
CA GLN A 175 -13.34 11.30 0.64
C GLN A 175 -12.93 10.85 -0.77
N LEU A 176 -12.38 9.65 -0.91
CA LEU A 176 -12.09 9.02 -2.20
C LEU A 176 -13.14 7.95 -2.49
N HIS A 177 -14.03 8.23 -3.42
CA HIS A 177 -15.02 7.26 -3.88
C HIS A 177 -14.57 6.61 -5.19
N ILE A 178 -14.36 5.29 -5.18
CA ILE A 178 -14.01 4.49 -6.35
C ILE A 178 -15.22 3.62 -6.69
N PRO A 179 -16.05 3.98 -7.69
CA PRO A 179 -17.22 3.20 -8.04
C PRO A 179 -16.85 1.74 -8.33
N SER A 180 -17.68 0.78 -7.91
CA SER A 180 -17.39 -0.65 -8.04
C SER A 180 -17.08 -1.06 -9.49
N LYS A 181 -17.75 -0.46 -10.47
CA LYS A 181 -17.46 -0.67 -11.90
C LYS A 181 -16.03 -0.27 -12.27
N VAL A 182 -15.62 0.95 -11.90
CA VAL A 182 -14.25 1.44 -12.12
C VAL A 182 -13.25 0.54 -11.40
N ALA A 183 -13.56 0.14 -10.17
CA ALA A 183 -12.72 -0.75 -9.38
C ALA A 183 -12.47 -2.09 -10.08
N LEU A 184 -13.52 -2.77 -10.53
CA LEU A 184 -13.47 -4.07 -11.20
C LEU A 184 -12.79 -4.02 -12.56
N GLU A 185 -13.00 -2.95 -13.33
CA GLU A 185 -12.42 -2.80 -14.67
C GLU A 185 -10.93 -2.45 -14.65
N ASN A 186 -10.46 -1.74 -13.61
CA ASN A 186 -9.13 -1.13 -13.62
C ASN A 186 -8.15 -1.67 -12.61
N PHE A 187 -8.63 -2.29 -11.52
CA PHE A 187 -7.78 -2.70 -10.41
C PHE A 187 -7.98 -4.18 -10.08
N ALA A 188 -6.88 -4.85 -9.74
CA ALA A 188 -6.90 -6.23 -9.27
C ALA A 188 -7.03 -6.32 -7.75
N PHE A 189 -7.83 -5.43 -7.12
CA PHE A 189 -7.89 -5.31 -5.66
C PHE A 189 -8.15 -6.67 -4.98
N GLY A 190 -7.18 -7.15 -4.21
CA GLY A 190 -7.25 -8.43 -3.50
C GLY A 190 -6.82 -9.65 -4.32
N SER A 191 -6.35 -9.45 -5.55
CA SER A 191 -5.87 -10.49 -6.47
C SER A 191 -4.54 -10.12 -7.14
N GLU A 192 -3.79 -9.17 -6.54
CA GLU A 192 -2.50 -8.70 -7.05
C GLU A 192 -1.46 -9.82 -7.15
N ASP A 193 -1.63 -10.89 -6.35
CA ASP A 193 -0.83 -12.13 -6.38
C ASP A 193 -0.87 -12.85 -7.73
N ARG A 194 -1.91 -12.60 -8.54
CA ARG A 194 -2.07 -13.17 -9.88
C ARG A 194 -1.40 -12.35 -10.98
N LEU A 195 -0.94 -11.14 -10.68
CA LEU A 195 -0.35 -10.23 -11.65
C LEU A 195 1.16 -10.40 -11.74
N SER A 196 1.73 -10.38 -12.94
CA SER A 196 3.18 -10.37 -13.14
C SER A 196 3.59 -9.57 -14.38
N GLY A 197 4.89 -9.30 -14.53
CA GLY A 197 5.44 -8.63 -15.71
C GLY A 197 4.73 -7.32 -16.05
N LYS A 198 4.31 -7.17 -17.31
CA LYS A 198 3.62 -5.98 -17.82
C LYS A 198 2.29 -5.71 -17.13
N ALA A 199 1.51 -6.74 -16.79
CA ALA A 199 0.22 -6.57 -16.12
C ALA A 199 0.39 -5.96 -14.72
N LEU A 200 1.42 -6.40 -13.98
CA LEU A 200 1.75 -5.84 -12.68
C LEU A 200 2.24 -4.39 -12.78
N LYS A 201 3.05 -4.07 -13.80
CA LYS A 201 3.48 -2.69 -14.05
C LYS A 201 2.32 -1.77 -14.44
N ASN A 202 1.41 -2.22 -15.32
CA ASN A 202 0.22 -1.44 -15.65
C ASN A 202 -0.66 -1.20 -14.40
N HIS A 203 -0.76 -2.16 -13.49
CA HIS A 203 -1.50 -1.98 -12.24
C HIS A 203 -0.81 -0.97 -11.30
N GLU A 204 0.52 -0.99 -11.22
CA GLU A 204 1.33 0.05 -10.55
C GLU A 204 1.03 1.45 -11.12
N ASP A 205 1.14 1.63 -12.44
CA ASP A 205 0.90 2.92 -13.12
C ASP A 205 -0.50 3.47 -12.83
N LYS A 206 -1.52 2.60 -12.83
CA LYS A 206 -2.91 2.98 -12.52
C LYS A 206 -3.08 3.41 -11.05
N LEU A 207 -2.42 2.73 -10.11
CA LEU A 207 -2.48 3.11 -8.69
C LEU A 207 -1.72 4.41 -8.43
N ASP A 208 -0.58 4.63 -9.08
CA ASP A 208 0.15 5.89 -8.99
C ASP A 208 -0.64 7.05 -9.57
N ALA A 209 -1.30 6.87 -10.71
CA ALA A 209 -2.19 7.87 -11.29
C ALA A 209 -3.36 8.20 -10.35
N LEU A 210 -3.91 7.19 -9.64
CA LEU A 210 -4.95 7.38 -8.64
C LEU A 210 -4.43 8.17 -7.42
N VAL A 211 -3.20 7.92 -6.96
CA VAL A 211 -2.54 8.74 -5.92
C VAL A 211 -2.38 10.19 -6.40
N CYS A 212 -1.92 10.40 -7.63
CA CYS A 212 -1.80 11.74 -8.22
C CYS A 212 -3.17 12.44 -8.28
N LEU A 213 -4.24 11.73 -8.65
CA LEU A 213 -5.59 12.29 -8.71
C LEU A 213 -6.07 12.70 -7.31
N TYR A 214 -5.75 11.91 -6.29
CA TYR A 214 -6.05 12.28 -4.91
C TYR A 214 -5.27 13.52 -4.47
N VAL A 215 -3.98 13.64 -4.82
CA VAL A 215 -3.20 14.86 -4.59
C VAL A 215 -3.80 16.06 -5.34
N ALA A 216 -4.33 15.87 -6.56
CA ALA A 216 -5.05 16.91 -7.28
C ALA A 216 -6.29 17.40 -6.50
N GLY A 217 -7.05 16.47 -5.91
CA GLY A 217 -8.19 16.82 -5.05
C GLY A 217 -7.77 17.56 -3.78
N LEU A 218 -6.66 17.15 -3.15
CA LEU A 218 -6.10 17.86 -2.01
C LEU A 218 -5.63 19.26 -2.38
N HIS A 219 -4.99 19.42 -3.54
CA HIS A 219 -4.56 20.74 -4.01
C HIS A 219 -5.76 21.67 -4.26
N ALA A 220 -6.79 21.17 -4.95
CA ALA A 220 -8.04 21.91 -5.19
C ALA A 220 -8.74 22.36 -3.90
N THR A 221 -8.62 21.57 -2.83
CA THR A 221 -9.17 21.87 -1.50
C THR A 221 -8.17 22.56 -0.57
N GLN A 222 -7.04 23.03 -1.10
CA GLN A 222 -5.99 23.76 -0.37
C GLN A 222 -5.36 22.96 0.79
N ASN A 223 -5.33 21.63 0.67
CA ASN A 223 -4.74 20.68 1.60
C ASN A 223 -3.32 20.22 1.20
N THR A 224 -2.60 21.05 0.45
CA THR A 224 -1.20 20.79 0.05
C THR A 224 -0.24 21.86 0.55
N VAL A 225 1.04 21.51 0.62
CA VAL A 225 2.19 22.40 0.83
C VAL A 225 3.05 22.39 -0.43
N THR A 226 3.66 23.52 -0.77
CA THR A 226 4.54 23.65 -1.93
C THR A 226 5.99 23.75 -1.47
N HIS A 227 6.85 22.92 -2.05
CA HIS A 227 8.30 22.97 -1.87
C HIS A 227 8.93 23.58 -3.12
N GLY A 228 9.71 24.66 -2.99
CA GLY A 228 10.31 25.36 -4.12
C GLY A 228 9.43 26.47 -4.70
N THR A 229 9.69 26.85 -5.95
CA THR A 229 9.06 27.99 -6.62
C THR A 229 8.72 27.64 -8.07
N ILE A 230 7.88 28.43 -8.73
CA ILE A 230 7.57 28.21 -10.15
C ILE A 230 8.85 28.41 -10.98
N GLU A 231 9.68 29.38 -10.60
CA GLU A 231 10.89 29.78 -11.32
C GLU A 231 11.98 28.71 -11.29
N THR A 232 12.17 28.03 -10.16
CA THR A 232 13.24 27.02 -9.99
C THR A 232 12.72 25.58 -9.95
N GLY A 233 11.42 25.39 -10.20
CA GLY A 233 10.71 24.14 -10.00
C GLY A 233 10.22 23.94 -8.58
N TYR A 234 9.09 23.24 -8.49
CA TYR A 234 8.35 23.01 -7.25
C TYR A 234 7.79 21.60 -7.19
N ILE A 235 7.46 21.13 -6.00
CA ILE A 235 6.72 19.88 -5.76
C ILE A 235 5.62 20.19 -4.74
N VAL A 236 4.40 19.74 -4.97
CA VAL A 236 3.34 19.77 -3.96
C VAL A 236 3.27 18.45 -3.20
N THR A 237 3.10 18.54 -1.89
CA THR A 237 2.86 17.41 -0.99
C THR A 237 1.59 17.66 -0.17
N PRO A 238 0.90 16.62 0.32
CA PRO A 238 -0.20 16.79 1.26
C PRO A 238 0.25 17.50 2.55
N LYS A 239 -0.62 18.33 3.16
CA LYS A 239 -0.39 18.89 4.50
C LYS A 239 -0.32 17.77 5.54
N CYS A 240 0.50 17.95 6.59
CA CYS A 240 0.54 17.01 7.72
C CYS A 240 -0.75 17.16 8.57
N GLN A 241 -1.64 16.17 8.47
CA GLN A 241 -2.91 16.09 9.22
C GLN A 241 -3.48 14.66 9.12
N SER A 242 -4.53 14.36 9.88
CA SER A 242 -5.14 13.02 9.89
C SER A 242 -6.10 12.82 8.71
N TYR A 243 -5.68 12.06 7.70
CA TYR A 243 -6.52 11.72 6.54
C TYR A 243 -7.30 10.42 6.70
N ILE A 244 -6.94 9.59 7.66
CA ILE A 244 -7.63 8.34 7.95
C ILE A 244 -8.34 8.51 9.29
N ASN A 245 -9.62 8.14 9.33
CA ASN A 245 -10.32 8.00 10.60
C ASN A 245 -9.74 6.79 11.32
N VAL A 246 -8.86 7.05 12.30
CA VAL A 246 -8.30 6.03 13.21
C VAL A 246 -9.30 5.69 14.33
N ASN A 247 -10.52 6.22 14.28
CA ASN A 247 -11.61 5.74 15.12
C ASN A 247 -11.94 4.31 14.68
N SER A 248 -11.15 3.38 15.21
CA SER A 248 -11.54 2.02 15.48
C SER A 248 -12.82 2.09 16.30
N SER A 249 -13.97 2.10 15.62
CA SER A 249 -14.99 1.17 16.07
C SER A 249 -14.24 -0.16 16.17
N GLU A 250 -14.09 -0.71 17.39
CA GLU A 250 -13.58 -2.06 17.57
C GLU A 250 -14.26 -2.91 16.50
N GLU A 251 -13.51 -3.29 15.46
CA GLU A 251 -14.11 -4.17 14.48
C GLU A 251 -14.45 -5.44 15.25
N PRO A 252 -15.74 -5.80 15.33
CA PRO A 252 -16.16 -6.87 16.20
C PRO A 252 -15.42 -8.13 15.76
N TRP A 253 -14.68 -8.71 16.69
CA TRP A 253 -13.97 -9.95 16.50
C TRP A 253 -14.34 -10.89 17.65
N HIS A 254 -14.39 -12.19 17.36
CA HIS A 254 -14.73 -13.20 18.34
C HIS A 254 -13.45 -13.86 18.85
N MET A 255 -13.32 -13.97 20.17
CA MET A 255 -12.26 -14.76 20.77
C MET A 255 -12.45 -16.23 20.40
N ALA A 256 -11.49 -16.80 19.68
CA ALA A 256 -11.45 -18.21 19.31
C ALA A 256 -10.25 -18.89 20.02
N PRO A 257 -10.32 -19.11 21.35
CA PRO A 257 -9.17 -19.58 22.13
C PRO A 257 -8.64 -20.93 21.65
N TRP A 258 -9.52 -21.78 21.14
CA TRP A 258 -9.17 -23.06 20.51
C TRP A 258 -8.24 -22.91 19.31
N ALA A 259 -8.38 -21.84 18.52
CA ALA A 259 -7.47 -21.55 17.42
C ALA A 259 -6.09 -21.14 17.95
N VAL A 260 -6.02 -20.40 19.07
CA VAL A 260 -4.75 -20.05 19.74
C VAL A 260 -4.06 -21.30 20.29
N GLU A 261 -4.80 -22.19 20.94
CA GLU A 261 -4.27 -23.49 21.40
C GLU A 261 -3.79 -24.35 20.23
N THR A 262 -4.56 -24.40 19.14
CA THR A 262 -4.18 -25.12 17.92
C THR A 262 -2.88 -24.55 17.33
N ALA A 263 -2.76 -23.21 17.25
CA ALA A 263 -1.53 -22.56 16.82
C ALA A 263 -0.34 -22.94 17.72
N TYR A 264 -0.54 -22.99 19.03
CA TYR A 264 0.48 -23.44 19.98
C TYR A 264 0.89 -24.90 19.78
N ASN A 265 -0.05 -25.79 19.49
CA ASN A 265 0.25 -27.20 19.18
C ASN A 265 1.11 -27.33 17.92
N TYR A 266 0.83 -26.55 16.86
CA TYR A 266 1.70 -26.49 15.68
C TYR A 266 3.07 -25.88 15.99
N TYR A 267 3.14 -24.88 16.86
CA TYR A 267 4.41 -24.33 17.32
C TYR A 267 5.24 -25.36 18.08
N ARG A 268 4.62 -26.15 18.98
CA ARG A 268 5.29 -27.26 19.66
C ARG A 268 5.78 -28.31 18.68
N ALA A 269 4.96 -28.68 17.70
CA ALA A 269 5.39 -29.57 16.61
C ALA A 269 6.59 -29.00 15.84
N ALA A 270 6.64 -27.68 15.61
CA ALA A 270 7.79 -27.03 15.00
C ALA A 270 9.07 -27.24 15.82
N ILE A 271 9.02 -27.02 17.15
CA ILE A 271 10.18 -27.25 18.04
C ILE A 271 10.69 -28.69 17.91
N GLU A 272 9.81 -29.67 18.04
CA GLU A 272 10.19 -31.09 18.02
C GLU A 272 10.75 -31.52 16.67
N THR A 273 10.18 -31.00 15.58
CA THR A 273 10.62 -31.34 14.21
C THR A 273 11.91 -30.64 13.81
N TRP A 274 12.41 -29.65 14.57
CA TRP A 274 13.66 -28.95 14.26
C TRP A 274 14.86 -29.90 14.13
N ARG A 275 14.95 -30.91 14.99
CA ARG A 275 16.04 -31.91 14.97
C ARG A 275 15.90 -32.93 13.83
N VAL A 276 14.70 -33.08 13.29
CA VAL A 276 14.41 -33.99 12.18
C VAL A 276 14.73 -33.31 10.85
N ASP A 277 14.08 -32.17 10.60
CA ASP A 277 14.30 -31.36 9.41
C ASP A 277 13.85 -29.91 9.68
N GLY A 278 14.78 -28.97 9.51
CA GLY A 278 14.51 -27.56 9.78
C GLY A 278 13.45 -26.93 8.85
N LYS A 279 13.25 -27.44 7.62
CA LYS A 279 12.20 -26.94 6.73
C LYS A 279 10.82 -27.43 7.18
N VAL A 280 10.71 -28.67 7.66
CA VAL A 280 9.49 -29.20 8.29
C VAL A 280 9.14 -28.36 9.52
N SER A 281 10.13 -28.06 10.37
CA SER A 281 9.93 -27.14 11.51
C SER A 281 9.43 -25.77 11.07
N MET A 282 10.08 -25.15 10.08
CA MET A 282 9.63 -23.84 9.57
C MET A 282 8.20 -23.88 9.01
N THR A 283 7.81 -24.98 8.37
CA THR A 283 6.45 -25.16 7.86
C THR A 283 5.43 -25.22 8.98
N ASN A 284 5.71 -25.97 10.06
CA ASN A 284 4.87 -26.02 11.26
C ASN A 284 4.79 -24.64 11.94
N ALA A 285 5.90 -23.91 12.03
CA ALA A 285 5.93 -22.56 12.59
C ALA A 285 5.13 -21.55 11.72
N ALA A 286 5.23 -21.64 10.39
CA ALA A 286 4.42 -20.83 9.48
C ALA A 286 2.92 -21.09 9.67
N LEU A 287 2.54 -22.37 9.83
CA LEU A 287 1.14 -22.77 10.04
C LEU A 287 0.62 -22.28 11.40
N ALA A 288 1.45 -22.33 12.46
CA ALA A 288 1.13 -21.74 13.75
C ALA A 288 0.81 -20.23 13.61
N ILE A 289 1.65 -19.47 12.91
CA ILE A 289 1.42 -18.03 12.65
C ILE A 289 0.15 -17.82 11.82
N GLU A 290 -0.09 -18.62 10.78
CA GLU A 290 -1.29 -18.52 9.94
C GLU A 290 -2.58 -18.71 10.76
N ILE A 291 -2.64 -19.77 11.58
CA ILE A 291 -3.79 -20.07 12.44
C ILE A 291 -4.00 -18.92 13.43
N LEU A 292 -2.92 -18.42 14.01
CA LEU A 292 -2.99 -17.35 14.99
C LEU A 292 -3.54 -16.05 14.39
N LEU A 293 -3.07 -15.65 13.20
CA LEU A 293 -3.60 -14.48 12.50
C LEU A 293 -5.08 -14.67 12.13
N LYS A 294 -5.46 -15.86 11.66
CA LYS A 294 -6.86 -16.19 11.34
C LYS A 294 -7.76 -16.19 12.56
N SER A 295 -7.25 -16.52 13.75
CA SER A 295 -8.04 -16.61 14.98
C SER A 295 -8.83 -15.32 15.29
N PHE A 296 -8.30 -14.16 14.90
CA PHE A 296 -8.94 -12.85 15.10
C PHE A 296 -10.00 -12.50 14.04
N ARG A 297 -10.25 -13.38 13.07
CA ARG A 297 -11.25 -13.25 12.01
C ARG A 297 -12.16 -14.46 11.89
N LEU A 298 -12.11 -15.34 12.89
CA LEU A 298 -13.02 -16.46 13.02
C LEU A 298 -14.36 -15.98 13.59
N THR A 299 -15.44 -16.56 13.09
CA THR A 299 -16.79 -16.39 13.64
C THR A 299 -17.36 -17.75 14.03
N PRO A 300 -17.98 -17.89 15.23
CA PRO A 300 -18.66 -19.12 15.59
C PRO A 300 -19.72 -19.50 14.56
N ALA A 301 -19.74 -20.76 14.15
CA ALA A 301 -20.59 -21.29 13.08
C ALA A 301 -21.42 -22.50 13.55
N LEU A 302 -20.88 -23.34 14.44
CA LEU A 302 -21.57 -24.51 15.00
C LEU A 302 -21.23 -24.65 16.49
N ASN A 303 -22.16 -25.24 17.27
CA ASN A 303 -22.02 -25.47 18.72
C ASN A 303 -21.61 -24.21 19.50
N ILE A 304 -22.29 -23.09 19.21
CA ILE A 304 -21.91 -21.77 19.74
C ILE A 304 -22.07 -21.75 21.26
N GLY A 305 -20.99 -21.42 21.97
CA GLY A 305 -20.92 -21.40 23.43
C GLY A 305 -20.61 -22.75 24.10
N ASP A 306 -20.52 -23.84 23.34
CA ASP A 306 -20.15 -25.16 23.85
C ASP A 306 -18.64 -25.38 23.77
N ALA A 307 -18.15 -26.39 24.52
CA ALA A 307 -16.75 -26.77 24.49
C ALA A 307 -16.27 -27.19 23.08
N ASN A 308 -17.14 -27.62 22.17
CA ASN A 308 -16.78 -28.02 20.81
C ASN A 308 -17.26 -27.01 19.75
N GLU A 309 -17.30 -25.72 20.11
CA GLU A 309 -17.58 -24.61 19.20
C GLU A 309 -16.69 -24.68 17.95
N ARG A 310 -17.32 -24.57 16.78
CA ARG A 310 -16.61 -24.57 15.50
C ARG A 310 -16.75 -23.22 14.85
N TYR A 311 -15.69 -22.82 14.15
CA TYR A 311 -15.58 -21.51 13.55
C TYR A 311 -15.58 -21.61 12.03
N GLU A 312 -16.14 -20.59 11.39
CA GLU A 312 -15.91 -20.31 9.99
C GLU A 312 -14.93 -19.15 9.83
N TRP A 313 -14.13 -19.19 8.77
CA TRP A 313 -13.30 -18.07 8.38
C TRP A 313 -13.97 -17.33 7.23
N LYS A 314 -14.49 -16.12 7.52
CA LYS A 314 -15.08 -15.26 6.48
C LYS A 314 -13.99 -14.81 5.52
N ARG A 315 -13.89 -15.49 4.38
CA ARG A 315 -12.92 -15.20 3.32
C ARG A 315 -13.23 -13.84 2.68
N ASN A 316 -12.52 -12.79 3.11
CA ASN A 316 -12.46 -11.55 2.35
C ASN A 316 -11.37 -11.68 1.28
N SER A 317 -11.70 -12.30 0.14
CA SER A 317 -11.02 -12.32 -1.18
C SER A 317 -9.47 -12.39 -1.32
N VAL A 318 -8.66 -12.33 -0.27
CA VAL A 318 -7.20 -12.25 -0.34
C VAL A 318 -6.59 -13.63 -0.11
N ALA A 319 -5.45 -13.89 -0.78
CA ALA A 319 -4.63 -15.09 -0.68
C ALA A 319 -4.56 -15.65 0.76
N GLY A 320 -5.40 -16.64 1.06
CA GLY A 320 -5.70 -17.04 2.44
C GLY A 320 -4.58 -17.74 3.21
N HIS A 321 -3.38 -17.80 2.64
CA HIS A 321 -2.16 -18.34 3.26
C HIS A 321 -1.02 -17.32 3.27
N ASP A 322 -1.25 -16.10 2.76
CA ASP A 322 -0.24 -15.05 2.77
C ASP A 322 -0.21 -14.39 4.16
N LEU A 323 0.83 -14.65 4.94
CA LEU A 323 0.92 -14.19 6.33
C LEU A 323 0.85 -12.66 6.44
N SER A 324 1.39 -11.93 5.46
CA SER A 324 1.32 -10.47 5.44
C SER A 324 -0.08 -9.97 5.15
N ALA A 325 -0.79 -10.62 4.22
CA ALA A 325 -2.17 -10.28 3.93
C ALA A 325 -3.08 -10.57 5.13
N LEU A 326 -2.88 -11.70 5.82
CA LEU A 326 -3.62 -12.05 7.03
C LEU A 326 -3.36 -11.04 8.16
N TYR A 327 -2.12 -10.58 8.32
CA TYR A 327 -1.80 -9.49 9.24
C TYR A 327 -2.49 -8.17 8.84
N ASP A 328 -2.44 -7.78 7.57
CA ASP A 328 -3.10 -6.58 7.09
C ASP A 328 -4.63 -6.65 7.21
N ASP A 329 -5.18 -7.85 7.32
CA ASP A 329 -6.58 -8.12 7.59
C ASP A 329 -6.94 -8.16 9.07
N LEU A 330 -6.00 -8.06 10.02
CA LEU A 330 -6.37 -7.98 11.44
C LEU A 330 -7.16 -6.71 11.78
N PRO A 331 -8.00 -6.73 12.83
CA PRO A 331 -8.55 -5.51 13.40
C PRO A 331 -7.43 -4.52 13.76
N SER A 332 -7.58 -3.24 13.37
CA SER A 332 -6.53 -2.23 13.54
C SER A 332 -5.94 -2.14 14.96
N PRO A 333 -6.73 -2.19 16.05
CA PRO A 333 -6.19 -2.14 17.42
C PRO A 333 -5.30 -3.33 17.79
N LEU A 334 -5.40 -4.45 17.06
CA LEU A 334 -4.67 -5.68 17.37
C LEU A 334 -3.36 -5.82 16.61
N LYS A 335 -3.20 -5.10 15.49
CA LYS A 335 -2.00 -5.17 14.64
C LYS A 335 -0.72 -4.94 15.46
N ASP A 336 -0.64 -3.82 16.16
CA ASP A 336 0.53 -3.45 16.94
C ASP A 336 0.64 -4.23 18.27
N LYS A 337 -0.48 -4.79 18.77
CA LYS A 337 -0.47 -5.69 19.93
C LYS A 337 0.14 -7.05 19.60
N LEU A 338 -0.07 -7.55 18.38
CA LEU A 338 0.33 -8.89 17.96
C LEU A 338 1.69 -8.91 17.27
N VAL A 339 1.99 -7.91 16.43
CA VAL A 339 3.21 -7.89 15.61
C VAL A 339 3.90 -6.54 15.73
N ALA A 340 5.08 -6.50 16.35
CA ALA A 340 5.89 -5.30 16.43
C ALA A 340 6.46 -4.93 15.05
N SER A 341 6.85 -3.67 14.85
CA SER A 341 7.39 -3.20 13.56
C SER A 341 8.62 -3.99 13.08
N ALA A 342 9.46 -4.47 14.01
CA ALA A 342 10.61 -5.33 13.70
C ALA A 342 10.19 -6.71 13.15
N ASP A 343 9.08 -7.25 13.66
CA ASP A 343 8.56 -8.57 13.30
C ASP A 343 7.90 -8.57 11.91
N LEU A 344 7.39 -7.41 11.45
CA LEU A 344 6.81 -7.25 10.11
C LEU A 344 7.80 -7.57 8.99
N VAL A 345 9.11 -7.38 9.23
CA VAL A 345 10.15 -7.75 8.27
C VAL A 345 10.18 -9.26 8.07
N THR A 346 10.11 -10.01 9.17
CA THR A 346 10.08 -11.49 9.15
C THR A 346 8.78 -11.99 8.53
N LEU A 347 7.64 -11.45 8.95
CA LEU A 347 6.34 -11.79 8.40
C LEU A 347 6.31 -11.60 6.87
N ASN A 348 6.79 -10.45 6.39
CA ASN A 348 6.86 -10.17 4.96
C ASN A 348 7.88 -11.04 4.22
N LYS A 349 9.02 -11.33 4.83
CA LYS A 349 10.02 -12.26 4.26
C LYS A 349 9.38 -13.62 3.99
N TYR A 350 8.63 -14.16 4.95
CA TYR A 350 8.05 -15.51 4.92
C TYR A 350 6.57 -15.59 4.52
N ARG A 351 5.99 -14.50 4.01
CA ARG A 351 4.58 -14.37 3.64
C ARG A 351 3.96 -15.59 2.94
N ASN A 352 4.68 -16.21 1.99
CA ASN A 352 4.21 -17.33 1.17
C ASN A 352 4.84 -18.67 1.57
N HIS A 353 5.42 -18.79 2.78
CA HIS A 353 6.17 -19.98 3.16
C HIS A 353 5.33 -21.25 3.08
N PHE A 354 4.09 -21.21 3.57
CA PHE A 354 3.20 -22.37 3.56
C PHE A 354 2.78 -22.80 2.13
N SER A 355 2.57 -21.84 1.24
CA SER A 355 2.14 -22.12 -0.14
C SER A 355 3.28 -22.43 -1.10
N GLN A 356 4.50 -21.95 -0.84
CA GLN A 356 5.64 -22.07 -1.77
C GLN A 356 6.83 -22.87 -1.22
N SER A 357 6.89 -23.17 0.07
CA SER A 357 8.07 -23.79 0.70
C SER A 357 7.75 -24.95 1.63
N ARG A 358 6.50 -25.41 1.65
CA ARG A 358 6.07 -26.60 2.40
C ARG A 358 6.77 -27.87 1.93
N TYR A 359 7.00 -28.01 0.62
CA TYR A 359 7.70 -29.16 0.06
C TYR A 359 9.07 -28.74 -0.48
N SER A 360 10.12 -29.28 0.12
CA SER A 360 11.50 -28.87 -0.13
C SER A 360 12.01 -29.18 -1.55
N TYR A 361 11.33 -30.08 -2.26
CA TYR A 361 11.63 -30.49 -3.63
C TYR A 361 10.95 -29.63 -4.70
N GLU A 362 10.05 -28.71 -4.32
CA GLU A 362 9.37 -27.85 -5.28
C GLU A 362 10.30 -26.74 -5.81
N VAL A 363 10.12 -26.37 -7.08
CA VAL A 363 10.96 -25.39 -7.79
C VAL A 363 11.03 -24.05 -7.05
N ASN A 364 9.93 -23.64 -6.41
CA ASN A 364 9.83 -22.36 -5.71
C ASN A 364 10.19 -22.45 -4.21
N ALA A 365 10.58 -23.63 -3.74
CA ALA A 365 10.93 -23.84 -2.34
C ALA A 365 12.20 -23.09 -1.96
N ARG A 366 12.22 -22.55 -0.74
CA ARG A 366 13.40 -21.89 -0.21
C ARG A 366 14.58 -22.85 -0.07
N VAL A 367 15.76 -22.33 -0.40
CA VAL A 367 17.04 -22.97 -0.15
C VAL A 367 17.45 -22.70 1.31
N GLY A 368 17.73 -23.75 2.07
CA GLY A 368 18.08 -23.67 3.49
C GLY A 368 16.88 -23.44 4.43
N TYR A 369 17.19 -23.34 5.73
CA TYR A 369 16.24 -23.08 6.80
C TYR A 369 16.90 -22.25 7.92
N ASN A 370 16.08 -21.60 8.75
CA ASN A 370 16.50 -20.92 9.97
C ASN A 370 15.35 -20.88 10.99
N ASP A 371 15.58 -20.27 12.16
CA ASP A 371 14.61 -20.25 13.27
C ASP A 371 13.77 -18.96 13.33
N ASP A 372 13.81 -18.10 12.29
CA ASP A 372 13.10 -16.80 12.26
C ASP A 372 11.58 -16.98 12.52
N LEU A 373 10.97 -17.95 11.82
CA LEU A 373 9.54 -18.25 11.96
C LEU A 373 9.20 -18.87 13.31
N LEU A 374 10.10 -19.67 13.88
CA LEU A 374 9.91 -20.29 15.18
C LEU A 374 9.91 -19.21 16.29
N LYS A 375 10.86 -18.27 16.23
CA LYS A 375 10.93 -17.11 17.13
C LYS A 375 9.69 -16.23 17.00
N LEU A 376 9.26 -15.94 15.77
CA LEU A 376 8.08 -15.12 15.52
C LEU A 376 6.80 -15.79 16.03
N ALA A 377 6.62 -17.10 15.78
CA ALA A 377 5.46 -17.86 16.27
C ALA A 377 5.37 -17.80 17.80
N ASN A 378 6.49 -18.02 18.51
CA ASN A 378 6.52 -17.93 19.97
C ASN A 378 6.07 -16.55 20.47
N LEU A 379 6.67 -15.48 19.94
CA LEU A 379 6.35 -14.10 20.34
C LEU A 379 4.88 -13.78 20.08
N MET A 380 4.36 -14.17 18.91
CA MET A 380 2.96 -13.90 18.57
C MET A 380 2.00 -14.69 19.46
N ILE A 381 2.30 -15.94 19.83
CA ILE A 381 1.45 -16.73 20.74
C ILE A 381 1.37 -16.05 22.11
N CYS A 382 2.50 -15.66 22.70
CA CYS A 382 2.52 -14.95 23.98
C CYS A 382 1.70 -13.65 23.93
N ARG A 383 1.84 -12.88 22.83
CA ARG A 383 1.08 -11.65 22.62
C ARG A 383 -0.41 -11.90 22.42
N ALA A 384 -0.79 -12.93 21.68
CA ALA A 384 -2.18 -13.30 21.47
C ALA A 384 -2.84 -13.74 22.78
N VAL A 385 -2.17 -14.57 23.58
CA VAL A 385 -2.62 -14.94 24.93
C VAL A 385 -2.85 -13.69 25.78
N LYS A 386 -1.89 -12.75 25.78
CA LYS A 386 -2.03 -11.48 26.49
C LYS A 386 -3.24 -10.68 26.00
N VAL A 387 -3.44 -10.56 24.69
CA VAL A 387 -4.61 -9.90 24.10
C VAL A 387 -5.90 -10.57 24.58
N TYR A 388 -6.00 -11.89 24.56
CA TYR A 388 -7.20 -12.62 24.99
C TYR A 388 -7.47 -12.41 26.49
N LEU A 389 -6.43 -12.44 27.34
CA LEU A 389 -6.56 -12.15 28.78
C LEU A 389 -7.04 -10.72 29.04
N GLU A 390 -6.48 -9.73 28.33
CA GLU A 390 -6.92 -8.32 28.40
C GLU A 390 -8.40 -8.13 28.03
N HIS A 391 -8.97 -9.01 27.22
CA HIS A 391 -10.39 -9.00 26.82
C HIS A 391 -11.26 -9.95 27.65
N GLY A 392 -10.76 -10.47 28.77
CA GLY A 392 -11.54 -11.27 29.72
C GLY A 392 -11.77 -12.72 29.32
N CYS A 393 -10.91 -13.29 28.46
CA CYS A 393 -11.01 -14.70 28.09
C CYS A 393 -10.85 -15.62 29.32
N ASN A 394 -11.81 -16.52 29.53
CA ASN A 394 -11.84 -17.49 30.64
C ASN A 394 -11.43 -18.91 30.22
N ASP A 395 -10.97 -19.09 28.99
CA ASP A 395 -10.55 -20.38 28.46
C ASP A 395 -9.39 -20.97 29.27
N ALA A 396 -9.43 -22.29 29.47
CA ALA A 396 -8.47 -23.00 30.32
C ALA A 396 -7.05 -22.97 29.76
N PHE A 397 -6.88 -23.09 28.44
CA PHE A 397 -5.57 -22.99 27.81
C PHE A 397 -5.01 -21.59 27.99
N ILE A 398 -5.80 -20.55 27.66
CA ILE A 398 -5.38 -19.14 27.76
C ILE A 398 -4.98 -18.77 29.19
N LYS A 399 -5.77 -19.15 30.19
CA LYS A 399 -5.49 -18.83 31.60
C LYS A 399 -4.25 -19.51 32.17
N ASN A 400 -3.99 -20.75 31.76
CA ASN A 400 -2.90 -21.55 32.28
C ASN A 400 -1.63 -21.45 31.42
N PHE A 401 -1.63 -20.61 30.39
CA PHE A 401 -0.48 -20.41 29.53
C PHE A 401 0.61 -19.62 30.26
N SER A 402 1.70 -20.31 30.60
CA SER A 402 2.90 -19.67 31.15
C SER A 402 3.68 -18.98 30.03
N VAL A 403 3.73 -17.64 30.08
CA VAL A 403 4.50 -16.81 29.14
C VAL A 403 5.99 -16.94 29.35
#